data_AF-A0A2V7JTJ6-F1
#
_entry.id   AF-A0A2V7JTJ6-F1
#
_cell.length_a   1.000
_cell.length_b   1.000
_cell.length_c   1.000
_cell.angle_alpha   90.00
_cell.angle_beta   90.00
_cell.angle_gamma   90.00
#
_symmetry.space_group_name_H-M   'P 1'
#
loop_
_entity.id
_entity.type
_entity.pdbx_description
1 polymer ?
#
loop_
_entity_poly.entity_id
_entity_poly.type
_entity_poly.pdbx_seq_one_letter_code
_entity_poly.pdbx_strand_id
1 'polypeptide(L)'
;MAGGSTDPKAIIQAAGCLACHKLDGQGQTIAPDLTHVGSRRDDESIRKKILDPMSSIAKGYEKLAGIMPKTFGTMMNAAQLEALAQFLAAHK
;
A
#
# COMPACT_ATOMS: atom_id res chain seq x y z
N MET A 1 14.38 -1.48 -10.38
CA MET A 1 13.33 -2.51 -10.24
C MET A 1 13.38 -2.98 -8.80
N ALA A 2 12.25 -3.09 -8.10
CA ALA A 2 12.26 -3.71 -6.77
C ALA A 2 12.86 -5.11 -6.96
N GLY A 3 14.12 -5.30 -6.52
CA GLY A 3 14.84 -6.55 -6.68
C GLY A 3 13.96 -7.69 -6.19
N GLY A 4 14.08 -8.89 -6.77
CA GLY A 4 13.14 -10.01 -6.64
C GLY A 4 12.84 -10.54 -5.23
N SER A 5 13.16 -9.80 -4.17
CA SER A 5 12.70 -9.99 -2.81
C SER A 5 11.19 -9.85 -2.70
N THR A 6 10.60 -10.77 -1.95
CA THR A 6 9.21 -10.75 -1.48
C THR A 6 9.10 -10.22 -0.05
N ASP A 7 10.17 -9.64 0.49
CA ASP A 7 10.13 -8.98 1.80
C ASP A 7 9.23 -7.72 1.74
N PRO A 8 8.11 -7.68 2.49
CA PRO A 8 7.18 -6.57 2.47
C PRO A 8 7.83 -5.22 2.78
N LYS A 9 8.79 -5.18 3.71
CA LYS A 9 9.48 -3.95 4.09
C LYS A 9 10.34 -3.41 2.96
N ALA A 10 11.08 -4.30 2.28
CA ALA A 10 11.85 -3.94 1.10
C ALA A 10 10.95 -3.43 -0.04
N ILE A 11 9.78 -4.04 -0.24
CA ILE A 11 8.79 -3.59 -1.24
C ILE A 11 8.26 -2.20 -0.87
N ILE A 12 7.86 -1.97 0.37
CA ILE A 12 7.36 -0.67 0.88
C ILE A 12 8.37 0.45 0.63
N GLN A 13 9.64 0.17 0.91
CA GLN A 13 10.73 1.14 0.70
C GLN A 13 11.00 1.36 -0.79
N ALA A 14 11.11 0.29 -1.58
CA ALA A 14 11.45 0.38 -3.01
C ALA A 14 10.31 0.99 -3.86
N ALA A 15 9.05 0.73 -3.49
CA ALA A 15 7.88 1.31 -4.13
C ALA A 15 7.58 2.74 -3.64
N GLY A 16 8.30 3.24 -2.64
CA GLY A 16 8.14 4.60 -2.12
C GLY A 16 6.83 4.84 -1.39
N CYS A 17 6.20 3.81 -0.81
CA CYS A 17 4.90 3.95 -0.14
C CYS A 17 4.94 4.97 1.00
N LEU A 18 6.07 5.04 1.72
CA LEU A 18 6.31 5.95 2.83
C LEU A 18 6.43 7.42 2.42
N ALA A 19 6.52 7.73 1.13
CA ALA A 19 6.51 9.11 0.64
C ALA A 19 5.16 9.80 0.89
N CYS A 20 4.09 9.04 1.04
CA CYS A 20 2.76 9.58 1.32
C CYS A 20 2.08 8.93 2.53
N HIS A 21 2.33 7.65 2.77
CA HIS A 21 1.72 6.90 3.86
C HIS A 21 2.62 6.83 5.08
N LYS A 22 2.00 6.75 6.25
CA LYS A 22 2.66 6.43 7.51
C LYS A 22 2.52 4.94 7.80
N LEU A 23 3.55 4.34 8.39
CA LEU A 23 3.55 2.97 8.89
C LEU A 23 4.50 2.90 10.10
N ASP A 24 4.00 2.45 11.25
CA ASP A 24 4.78 2.28 12.49
C ASP A 24 5.58 3.52 12.90
N GLY A 25 4.99 4.71 12.72
CA GLY A 25 5.68 5.96 13.03
C GLY A 25 6.60 6.50 11.93
N GLN A 26 6.82 5.74 10.85
CA GLN A 26 7.68 6.12 9.73
C GLN A 26 6.87 6.60 8.52
N GLY A 27 7.44 7.50 7.72
CA GLY A 27 6.80 8.04 6.52
C GLY A 27 6.06 9.37 6.75
N GLN A 28 5.10 9.66 5.88
CA GLN A 28 4.37 10.94 5.84
C GLN A 28 2.88 10.76 6.14
N THR A 29 2.19 11.83 6.51
CA THR A 29 0.74 11.82 6.81
C THR A 29 -0.12 12.43 5.70
N ILE A 30 0.37 12.38 4.45
CA ILE A 30 -0.33 12.93 3.28
C ILE A 30 -1.50 12.03 2.88
N ALA A 31 -1.31 10.72 2.98
CA ALA A 31 -2.30 9.68 2.70
C ALA A 31 -2.69 8.93 4.01
N PRO A 32 -3.72 8.07 3.99
CA PRO A 32 -4.17 7.36 5.19
C PRO A 32 -3.05 6.54 5.85
N ASP A 33 -2.98 6.58 7.19
CA ASP A 33 -2.04 5.77 7.95
C ASP A 33 -2.28 4.27 7.73
N LEU A 34 -1.22 3.53 7.41
CA LEU A 34 -1.24 2.09 7.14
C LEU A 34 -0.96 1.24 8.39
N THR A 35 -0.55 1.85 9.50
CA THR A 35 -0.18 1.17 10.76
C THR A 35 -1.26 0.23 11.30
N HIS A 36 -2.53 0.56 11.08
CA HIS A 36 -3.65 -0.26 11.55
C HIS A 36 -4.60 -0.62 10.40
N VAL A 37 -4.09 -0.70 9.17
CA VAL A 37 -4.92 -0.95 7.99
C VAL A 37 -5.55 -2.35 8.04
N GLY A 38 -4.86 -3.34 8.60
CA GLY A 38 -5.35 -4.70 8.79
C GLY A 38 -6.52 -4.81 9.76
N SER A 39 -6.73 -3.81 10.61
CA SER A 39 -7.92 -3.71 11.48
C SER A 39 -9.17 -3.23 10.70
N ARG A 40 -9.00 -2.77 9.46
CA ARG A 40 -10.05 -2.14 8.64
C ARG A 40 -10.26 -2.82 7.29
N ARG A 41 -9.27 -3.58 6.81
CA ARG A 41 -9.24 -4.23 5.50
C ARG A 41 -8.54 -5.58 5.58
N ASP A 42 -9.06 -6.54 4.84
CA ASP A 42 -8.40 -7.80 4.54
C ASP A 42 -7.38 -7.66 3.41
N ASP A 43 -6.62 -8.72 3.18
CA ASP A 43 -5.59 -8.83 2.16
C ASP A 43 -6.15 -8.64 0.74
N GLU A 44 -7.33 -9.19 0.43
CA GLU A 44 -7.99 -9.02 -0.87
C GLU A 44 -8.32 -7.54 -1.13
N SER A 45 -8.90 -6.85 -0.15
CA SER A 45 -9.24 -5.43 -0.24
C SER A 45 -7.99 -4.56 -0.40
N ILE A 46 -6.91 -4.88 0.31
CA ILE A 46 -5.62 -4.19 0.19
C ILE A 46 -5.01 -4.43 -1.19
N ARG A 47 -5.01 -5.67 -1.68
CA ARG A 47 -4.53 -6.01 -3.03
C ARG A 47 -5.29 -5.23 -4.09
N LYS A 48 -6.63 -5.22 -4.00
CA LYS A 48 -7.48 -4.46 -4.93
C LYS A 48 -7.17 -2.97 -4.88
N LYS A 49 -6.89 -2.40 -3.71
CA LYS A 49 -6.48 -1.01 -3.54
C LYS A 49 -5.14 -0.68 -4.17
N ILE A 50 -4.17 -1.60 -4.12
CA ILE A 50 -2.86 -1.40 -4.75
C ILE A 50 -2.97 -1.46 -6.29
N LEU A 51 -3.80 -2.37 -6.81
CA LEU A 51 -4.02 -2.55 -8.25
C LEU A 51 -4.93 -1.46 -8.85
N ASP A 52 -5.98 -1.09 -8.12
CA ASP A 52 -6.93 -0.07 -8.51
C ASP A 52 -7.12 0.94 -7.36
N PRO A 53 -6.20 1.91 -7.22
CA PRO A 53 -6.27 2.89 -6.15
C PRO A 53 -7.47 3.82 -6.25
N MET A 54 -8.10 3.93 -7.43
CA MET A 54 -9.28 4.77 -7.63
C MET A 54 -10.60 4.03 -7.39
N SER A 55 -10.59 2.69 -7.25
CA SER A 55 -11.80 1.89 -6.97
C SER A 55 -12.61 2.37 -5.76
N SER A 56 -11.93 3.01 -4.80
CA SER A 56 -12.55 3.74 -3.68
C SER A 56 -11.50 4.56 -2.95
N ILE A 57 -11.86 5.76 -2.54
CA ILE A 57 -10.97 6.68 -1.83
C ILE A 57 -11.34 6.66 -0.34
N ALA A 58 -10.34 6.73 0.53
CA ALA A 58 -10.59 6.84 1.96
C ALA A 58 -11.34 8.16 2.26
N LYS A 59 -12.32 8.10 3.15
CA LYS A 59 -13.11 9.28 3.55
C LYS A 59 -12.17 10.38 4.06
N GLY A 60 -12.32 11.60 3.55
CA GLY A 60 -11.47 12.75 3.85
C GLY A 60 -10.24 12.91 2.94
N TYR A 61 -9.99 11.98 2.01
CA TYR A 61 -8.89 12.02 1.06
C TYR A 61 -9.37 12.22 -0.39
N GLU A 62 -10.63 12.61 -0.60
CA GLU A 62 -11.26 12.74 -1.93
C GLU A 62 -10.52 13.73 -2.82
N LYS A 63 -10.00 14.82 -2.24
CA LYS A 63 -9.20 15.83 -2.96
C LYS A 63 -7.83 15.32 -3.41
N LEU A 64 -7.39 14.18 -2.86
CA LEU A 64 -6.13 13.51 -3.19
C LEU A 64 -6.37 12.29 -4.08
N ALA A 65 -7.59 12.11 -4.60
CA ALA A 65 -7.90 11.04 -5.54
C ALA A 65 -6.93 11.08 -6.74
N GLY A 66 -6.33 9.93 -7.05
CA GLY A 66 -5.36 9.80 -8.13
C GLY A 66 -3.91 10.10 -7.76
N ILE A 67 -3.60 10.54 -6.52
CA ILE A 67 -2.21 10.72 -6.07
C ILE A 67 -1.47 9.39 -5.95
N MET A 68 -2.18 8.32 -5.58
CA MET A 68 -1.62 6.98 -5.47
C MET A 68 -1.35 6.41 -6.88
N PRO A 69 -0.10 6.09 -7.24
CA PRO A 69 0.26 5.61 -8.58
C PRO A 69 -0.53 4.37 -9.02
N LYS A 70 -1.07 4.39 -10.22
CA LYS A 70 -1.72 3.21 -10.85
C LYS A 70 -0.71 2.19 -11.38
N THR A 71 0.57 2.55 -11.41
CA THR A 71 1.65 1.71 -11.92
C THR A 71 2.12 0.66 -10.91
N PHE A 72 1.63 0.65 -9.67
CA PHE A 72 2.06 -0.36 -8.70
C PHE A 72 1.79 -1.78 -9.19
N GLY A 73 0.63 -2.03 -9.82
CA GLY A 73 0.30 -3.34 -10.40
C GLY A 73 1.24 -3.80 -11.53
N THR A 74 2.01 -2.89 -12.13
CA THR A 74 3.02 -3.23 -13.15
C THR A 74 4.47 -3.16 -12.62
N MET A 75 4.68 -2.57 -11.44
CA MET A 75 6.00 -2.45 -10.80
C MET A 75 6.35 -3.63 -9.88
N MET A 76 5.38 -4.44 -9.48
CA MET A 76 5.58 -5.63 -8.66
C MET A 76 4.93 -6.86 -9.30
N ASN A 77 5.52 -8.03 -9.10
CA ASN A 77 4.93 -9.29 -9.55
C ASN A 77 3.84 -9.77 -8.56
N ALA A 78 3.15 -10.86 -8.92
CA ALA A 78 2.08 -11.41 -8.08
C ALA A 78 2.56 -11.79 -6.67
N ALA A 79 3.72 -12.44 -6.53
CA ALA A 79 4.23 -12.86 -5.23
C ALA A 79 4.58 -11.67 -4.32
N GLN A 80 5.15 -10.60 -4.89
CA GLN A 80 5.45 -9.37 -4.17
C GLN A 80 4.17 -8.66 -3.71
N LEU A 81 3.17 -8.58 -4.58
CA LEU A 81 1.87 -7.99 -4.25
C LEU A 81 1.15 -8.77 -3.14
N GLU A 82 1.15 -10.10 -3.22
CA GLU A 82 0.58 -10.97 -2.20
C GLU A 82 1.27 -10.80 -0.85
N ALA A 83 2.61 -10.87 -0.83
CA ALA A 83 3.38 -10.69 0.41
C ALA A 83 3.12 -9.32 1.05
N LEU A 84 3.04 -8.26 0.23
CA LEU A 84 2.73 -6.91 0.72
C LEU A 84 1.30 -6.81 1.26
N ALA A 85 0.32 -7.35 0.55
CA ALA A 85 -1.08 -7.29 0.96
C ALA A 85 -1.32 -8.06 2.27
N GLN A 86 -0.76 -9.26 2.39
CA GLN A 86 -0.86 -10.09 3.59
C GLN A 86 -0.16 -9.43 4.78
N PHE A 87 1.02 -8.84 4.57
CA PHE A 87 1.72 -8.10 5.62
C PHE A 87 0.87 -6.95 6.16
N LEU A 88 0.32 -6.11 5.27
CA LEU A 88 -0.53 -4.98 5.67
C LEU A 88 -1.84 -5.45 6.32
N ALA A 89 -2.43 -6.56 5.87
CA ALA A 89 -3.63 -7.14 6.45
C ALA A 89 -3.40 -7.72 7.86
N ALA A 90 -2.22 -8.27 8.10
CA ALA A 90 -1.81 -8.78 9.40
C ALA A 90 -1.43 -7.66 10.38
N HIS A 91 -1.14 -6.46 9.87
CA HIS A 91 -0.67 -5.31 10.65
C HIS A 91 -1.84 -4.51 11.23
N LYS A 92 -2.08 -4.68 12.53
CA LYS A 92 -3.34 -4.30 13.21
C LYS A 92 -3.19 -3.24 14.27
#